data_AF-A0A8T8K3Y1-F1
#
_entry.id   AF-A0A8T8K3Y1-F1
#
_cell.length_a   1.000
_cell.length_b   1.000
_cell.length_c   1.000
_cell.angle_alpha   90.00
_cell.angle_beta   90.00
_cell.angle_gamma   90.00
#
_symmetry.space_group_name_H-M   'P 1'
#
loop_
_entity.id
_entity.type
_entity.pdbx_description
1 polymer ?
#
loop_
_entity_poly.entity_id
_entity_poly.type
_entity_poly.pdbx_seq_one_letter_code
_entity_poly.pdbx_strand_id
1 'polypeptide(L)'
;MTSCSSSNFPWYEITEADQSINQGDIIRNCPIIIPPGKINDNEEIDTNLEYYTVIVMSQSCDLEQNKIKFVLACPVYKLGDFISRNEFYADKKSSLRQGNVLHYQMLNECTISGFECEHLIVDFKRIFSINYKFLKEFVKENGNRVRLSPPYREWLSQMFARSFMRVGLPNNITPFEDENDTKITSFFKDKGAEKVNADAEEALDLFIGKLTDALLKKSIEFMKKESRNIICKSDVNKSIESMKEEGINIL
;
A
#
# COMPACT_ATOMS: atom_id res chain seq x y z
N MET A 1 9.03 31.39 22.78
CA MET A 1 8.17 31.12 21.60
C MET A 1 9.03 31.27 20.37
N THR A 2 9.62 30.16 19.93
CA THR A 2 10.60 30.14 18.84
C THR A 2 9.84 30.19 17.52
N SER A 3 10.03 31.27 16.77
CA SER A 3 9.53 31.42 15.41
C SER A 3 10.07 30.29 14.54
N CYS A 4 9.21 29.42 14.02
CA CYS A 4 9.56 28.54 12.91
C CYS A 4 9.90 29.43 11.72
N SER A 5 11.19 29.49 11.37
CA SER A 5 11.64 30.04 10.11
C SER A 5 11.01 29.21 8.99
N SER A 6 10.21 29.87 8.14
CA SER A 6 9.69 29.31 6.90
C SER A 6 10.86 28.98 5.98
N SER A 7 11.39 27.76 6.10
CA SER A 7 12.41 27.23 5.21
C SER A 7 11.75 27.09 3.84
N ASN A 8 12.09 28.01 2.93
CA ASN A 8 11.51 28.07 1.60
C ASN A 8 12.15 26.98 0.74
N PHE A 9 11.73 25.73 0.91
CA PHE A 9 12.24 24.61 0.13
C PHE A 9 11.84 24.78 -1.35
N PRO A 10 12.78 24.66 -2.29
CA PRO A 10 12.48 24.79 -3.71
C PRO A 10 11.51 23.69 -4.13
N TRP A 11 10.50 24.03 -4.92
CA TRP A 11 9.51 23.06 -5.43
C TRP A 11 10.10 22.02 -6.37
N TYR A 12 11.15 22.41 -7.09
CA TYR A 12 11.74 21.62 -8.17
C TYR A 12 13.25 21.53 -8.03
N GLU A 13 13.81 20.43 -8.53
CA GLU A 13 15.23 20.20 -8.73
C GLU A 13 15.50 19.74 -10.17
N ILE A 14 16.68 20.06 -10.71
CA ILE A 14 17.11 19.53 -12.01
C ILE A 14 17.58 18.09 -11.80
N THR A 15 17.15 17.21 -12.69
CA THR A 15 17.60 15.82 -12.78
C THR A 15 18.27 15.63 -14.13
N GLU A 16 19.48 15.09 -14.10
CA GLU A 16 20.27 14.85 -15.32
C GLU A 16 19.69 13.69 -16.14
N ALA A 17 19.97 13.69 -17.44
CA ALA A 17 19.42 12.72 -18.39
C ALA A 17 19.76 11.26 -18.07
N ASP A 18 20.91 11.02 -17.47
CA ASP A 18 21.42 9.69 -17.09
C ASP A 18 20.96 9.23 -15.70
N GLN A 19 20.45 10.15 -14.87
CA GLN A 19 19.90 9.82 -13.57
C GLN A 19 18.60 9.02 -13.69
N SER A 20 18.44 8.06 -12.78
CA SER A 20 17.26 7.18 -12.75
C SER A 20 15.95 7.96 -12.67
N ILE A 21 14.93 7.42 -13.33
CA ILE A 21 13.57 7.94 -13.21
C ILE A 21 13.09 7.68 -11.79
N ASN A 22 12.53 8.71 -11.15
CA ASN A 22 11.95 8.61 -9.82
C ASN A 22 10.60 9.31 -9.76
N GLN A 23 9.90 9.11 -8.65
CA GLN A 23 8.66 9.82 -8.36
C GLN A 23 8.84 11.34 -8.44
N GLY A 24 7.88 12.00 -9.07
CA GLY A 24 7.86 13.45 -9.25
C GLY A 24 8.66 13.95 -10.46
N ASP A 25 9.29 13.07 -11.25
CA ASP A 25 9.89 13.44 -12.54
C ASP A 25 8.81 13.94 -13.50
N ILE A 26 9.03 15.13 -14.08
CA ILE A 26 8.18 15.69 -15.12
C ILE A 26 8.83 15.45 -16.48
N ILE A 27 8.19 14.60 -17.28
CA ILE A 27 8.66 14.16 -18.58
C ILE A 27 7.79 14.85 -19.64
N ARG A 28 8.41 15.78 -20.38
CA ARG A 28 7.74 16.54 -21.45
C ARG A 28 7.64 15.69 -22.72
N ASN A 29 6.57 15.91 -23.49
CA ASN A 29 6.37 15.29 -24.80
C ASN A 29 6.49 13.74 -24.78
N CYS A 30 6.08 13.11 -23.67
CA CYS A 30 6.08 11.67 -23.53
C CYS A 30 5.01 11.06 -24.46
N PRO A 31 5.38 10.16 -25.38
CA PRO A 31 4.42 9.52 -26.28
C PRO A 31 3.66 8.42 -25.53
N ILE A 32 2.34 8.43 -25.68
CA ILE A 32 1.41 7.50 -25.05
C ILE A 32 0.57 6.87 -26.16
N ILE A 33 0.59 5.54 -26.20
CA ILE A 33 -0.27 4.76 -27.09
C ILE A 33 -1.67 4.71 -26.47
N ILE A 34 -2.65 5.26 -27.17
CA ILE A 34 -4.06 5.18 -26.78
C ILE A 34 -4.67 3.98 -27.51
N PRO A 35 -5.10 2.93 -26.78
CA PRO A 35 -5.73 1.78 -27.40
C PRO A 35 -7.06 2.21 -28.04
N PRO A 36 -7.42 1.64 -29.21
CA PRO A 36 -8.70 1.92 -29.83
C PRO A 36 -9.85 1.41 -28.95
N GLY A 37 -11.04 2.00 -29.13
CA GLY A 37 -12.24 1.61 -28.38
C GLY A 37 -12.75 0.19 -28.70
N LYS A 38 -12.20 -0.45 -29.74
CA LYS A 38 -12.49 -1.83 -30.12
C LYS A 38 -11.19 -2.53 -30.48
N ILE A 39 -11.01 -3.74 -29.98
CA ILE A 39 -9.88 -4.61 -30.28
C ILE A 39 -10.49 -5.91 -30.80
N ASN A 40 -10.22 -6.24 -32.07
CA ASN A 40 -10.62 -7.49 -32.68
C ASN A 40 -9.39 -8.40 -32.77
N ASP A 41 -9.56 -9.68 -32.46
CA ASP A 41 -8.48 -10.64 -32.60
C ASP A 41 -8.14 -10.87 -34.07
N ASN A 42 -6.84 -10.95 -34.40
CA ASN A 42 -6.27 -11.23 -35.72
C ASN A 42 -6.36 -10.09 -36.76
N GLU A 43 -6.63 -8.85 -36.35
CA GLU A 43 -6.53 -7.67 -37.22
C GLU A 43 -5.37 -6.77 -36.78
N GLU A 44 -4.76 -6.06 -37.73
CA GLU A 44 -3.85 -4.96 -37.39
C GLU A 44 -4.63 -3.90 -36.61
N ILE A 45 -4.16 -3.59 -35.41
CA ILE A 45 -4.80 -2.62 -34.52
C ILE A 45 -4.21 -1.25 -34.83
N ASP A 46 -5.02 -0.37 -35.41
CA ASP A 46 -4.65 1.04 -35.52
C ASP A 46 -4.70 1.70 -34.14
N THR A 47 -3.62 2.36 -33.75
CA THR A 47 -3.47 2.97 -32.43
C THR A 47 -3.07 4.44 -32.57
N ASN A 48 -3.67 5.29 -31.74
CA ASN A 48 -3.32 6.69 -31.74
C ASN A 48 -2.11 6.92 -30.84
N LEU A 49 -1.08 7.55 -31.38
CA LEU A 49 0.05 8.05 -30.60
C LEU A 49 -0.24 9.49 -30.20
N GLU A 50 -0.40 9.72 -28.89
CA GLU A 50 -0.63 11.04 -28.33
C GLU A 50 0.54 11.47 -27.44
N TYR A 51 0.83 12.77 -27.40
CA TYR A 51 1.97 13.30 -26.66
C TYR A 51 1.51 14.09 -25.44
N TYR A 52 2.08 13.76 -24.29
CA TYR A 52 1.71 14.35 -23.01
C TYR A 52 2.94 14.84 -22.25
N THR A 53 2.81 15.96 -21.54
CA THR A 53 3.67 16.18 -20.38
C THR A 53 3.11 15.32 -19.25
N VAL A 54 3.94 14.47 -18.65
CA VAL A 54 3.52 13.55 -17.59
C VAL A 54 4.37 13.74 -16.34
N ILE A 55 3.79 13.46 -15.18
CA ILE A 55 4.51 13.36 -13.91
C ILE A 55 4.51 11.92 -13.43
N VAL A 56 5.68 11.42 -13.04
CA VAL A 56 5.86 10.06 -12.55
C VAL A 56 5.27 9.93 -11.14
N MET A 57 4.38 8.96 -10.97
CA MET A 57 3.65 8.70 -9.73
C MET A 57 4.18 7.49 -8.97
N SER A 58 4.72 6.47 -9.67
CA SER A 58 5.32 5.29 -9.03
C SER A 58 6.43 5.69 -8.06
N GLN A 59 6.44 5.06 -6.88
CA GLN A 59 7.44 5.34 -5.84
C GLN A 59 8.81 4.81 -6.24
N SER A 60 9.86 5.53 -5.84
CA SER A 60 11.26 5.21 -6.19
C SER A 60 11.70 3.81 -5.71
N CYS A 61 11.18 3.34 -4.57
CA CYS A 61 11.47 2.00 -4.04
C CYS A 61 11.01 0.87 -4.97
N ASP A 62 9.94 1.09 -5.75
CA ASP A 62 9.46 0.12 -6.75
C ASP A 62 10.35 0.10 -8.00
N LEU A 63 10.98 1.23 -8.31
CA LEU A 63 11.78 1.46 -9.52
C LEU A 63 13.21 0.90 -9.40
N GLU A 64 13.82 1.00 -8.21
CA GLU A 64 15.21 0.60 -7.98
C GLU A 64 15.45 -0.92 -8.03
N GLN A 65 14.43 -1.74 -7.76
CA GLN A 65 14.57 -3.20 -7.78
C GLN A 65 14.39 -3.84 -9.16
N ASN A 66 14.20 -3.05 -10.23
CA ASN A 66 13.81 -3.53 -11.59
C ASN A 66 12.59 -4.48 -11.58
N LYS A 67 11.79 -4.47 -10.51
CA LYS A 67 10.64 -5.38 -10.34
C LYS A 67 9.42 -4.93 -11.12
N ILE A 68 9.32 -3.64 -11.46
CA ILE A 68 8.19 -3.10 -12.20
C ILE A 68 8.50 -2.98 -13.69
N LYS A 69 7.65 -3.62 -14.50
CA LYS A 69 7.68 -3.48 -15.96
C LYS A 69 7.10 -2.14 -16.43
N PHE A 70 6.25 -1.55 -15.59
CA PHE A 70 5.49 -0.35 -15.92
C PHE A 70 5.60 0.70 -14.82
N VAL A 71 5.65 1.96 -15.24
CA VAL A 71 5.64 3.15 -14.41
C VAL A 71 4.27 3.81 -14.52
N LEU A 72 3.68 4.14 -13.39
CA LEU A 72 2.47 4.95 -13.34
C LEU A 72 2.84 6.42 -13.50
N ALA A 73 2.15 7.09 -14.41
CA ALA A 73 2.29 8.52 -14.63
C ALA A 73 0.92 9.18 -14.84
N CYS A 74 0.79 10.44 -14.44
CA CYS A 74 -0.41 11.24 -14.69
C CYS A 74 -0.08 12.38 -15.66
N PRO A 75 -0.98 12.78 -16.56
CA PRO A 75 -0.78 13.95 -17.39
C PRO A 75 -0.77 15.22 -16.56
N VAL A 76 -0.03 16.20 -17.06
CA VAL A 76 0.15 17.51 -16.47
C VAL A 76 -0.14 18.58 -17.51
N TYR A 77 -0.98 19.53 -17.13
CA TYR A 77 -1.38 20.64 -17.98
C TYR A 77 -0.89 21.95 -17.40
N LYS A 78 -0.53 22.90 -18.26
CA LYS A 78 -0.36 24.29 -17.83
C LYS A 78 -1.69 24.83 -17.32
N LEU A 79 -1.68 25.67 -16.29
CA LEU A 79 -2.90 26.21 -15.69
C LEU A 79 -3.74 26.98 -16.72
N GLY A 80 -3.12 27.81 -17.56
CA GLY A 80 -3.81 28.51 -18.65
C GLY A 80 -4.51 27.55 -19.63
N ASP A 81 -3.81 26.52 -20.09
CA ASP A 81 -4.36 25.50 -21.01
C ASP A 81 -5.49 24.69 -20.36
N PHE A 82 -5.34 24.35 -19.08
CA PHE A 82 -6.36 23.62 -18.32
C PHE A 82 -7.66 24.43 -18.20
N ILE A 83 -7.55 25.71 -17.85
CA ILE A 83 -8.71 26.59 -17.65
C ILE A 83 -9.40 26.90 -18.97
N SER A 84 -8.65 27.19 -20.04
CA SER A 84 -9.24 27.47 -21.35
C SER A 84 -10.08 26.31 -21.89
N ARG A 85 -9.70 25.07 -21.58
CA ARG A 85 -10.45 23.86 -21.94
C ARG A 85 -11.56 23.50 -20.94
N ASN A 86 -11.52 24.06 -19.74
CA ASN A 86 -12.44 23.75 -18.65
C ASN A 86 -12.85 25.03 -17.90
N GLU A 87 -13.62 25.88 -18.58
CA GLU A 87 -14.02 27.21 -18.07
C GLU A 87 -14.66 27.16 -16.67
N PHE A 88 -15.34 26.06 -16.33
CA PHE A 88 -15.90 25.80 -15.00
C PHE A 88 -14.89 25.96 -13.84
N TYR A 89 -13.60 25.77 -14.10
CA TYR A 89 -12.55 25.91 -13.08
C TYR A 89 -11.89 27.29 -13.04
N ALA A 90 -12.27 28.23 -13.90
CA ALA A 90 -11.70 29.57 -13.96
C ALA A 90 -11.78 30.30 -12.60
N ASP A 91 -12.92 30.22 -11.93
CA ASP A 91 -13.16 30.82 -10.61
C ASP A 91 -12.76 29.90 -9.43
N LYS A 92 -12.27 28.69 -9.72
CA LYS A 92 -11.92 27.66 -8.72
C LYS A 92 -10.41 27.48 -8.54
N LYS A 93 -9.60 28.42 -9.03
CA LYS A 93 -8.14 28.42 -8.86
C LYS A 93 -7.71 28.24 -7.40
N SER A 94 -8.39 28.91 -6.46
CA SER A 94 -8.10 28.77 -5.03
C SER A 94 -8.39 27.35 -4.52
N SER A 95 -9.50 26.74 -4.95
CA SER A 95 -9.85 25.36 -4.61
C SER A 95 -8.87 24.35 -5.22
N LEU A 96 -8.42 24.58 -6.45
CA LEU A 96 -7.38 23.77 -7.11
C LEU A 96 -6.06 23.86 -6.34
N ARG A 97 -5.64 25.06 -5.95
CA ARG A 97 -4.44 25.31 -5.14
C ARG A 97 -4.49 24.59 -3.79
N GLN A 98 -5.65 24.58 -3.14
CA GLN A 98 -5.86 23.93 -1.85
C GLN A 98 -6.03 22.40 -1.96
N GLY A 99 -6.08 21.83 -3.17
CA GLY A 99 -6.34 20.39 -3.36
C GLY A 99 -7.77 19.98 -2.99
N ASN A 100 -8.72 20.91 -3.05
CA ASN A 100 -10.14 20.68 -2.75
C ASN A 100 -10.95 20.21 -3.95
N VAL A 101 -10.38 20.28 -5.15
CA VAL A 101 -11.02 19.75 -6.35
C VAL A 101 -10.61 18.30 -6.53
N LEU A 102 -11.60 17.41 -6.52
CA LEU A 102 -11.37 15.98 -6.68
C LEU A 102 -10.64 15.68 -8.00
N HIS A 103 -9.67 14.77 -7.92
CA HIS A 103 -8.81 14.32 -9.01
C HIS A 103 -7.88 15.36 -9.65
N TYR A 104 -7.84 16.61 -9.17
CA TYR A 104 -6.93 17.61 -9.70
C TYR A 104 -6.05 18.18 -8.60
N GLN A 105 -4.75 18.28 -8.88
CA GLN A 105 -3.79 18.90 -7.99
C GLN A 105 -2.99 19.98 -8.72
N MET A 106 -2.97 21.19 -8.15
CA MET A 106 -2.11 22.26 -8.64
C MET A 106 -0.69 22.12 -8.09
N LEU A 107 0.31 22.23 -8.97
CA LEU A 107 1.72 22.41 -8.64
C LEU A 107 2.12 23.86 -8.88
N ASN A 108 3.13 24.32 -8.16
CA ASN A 108 3.63 25.68 -8.28
C ASN A 108 4.34 25.93 -9.63
N GLU A 109 4.59 27.18 -9.97
CA GLU A 109 5.43 27.53 -11.11
C GLU A 109 6.88 27.07 -10.94
N CYS A 110 7.54 26.75 -12.05
CA CYS A 110 8.96 26.46 -12.09
C CYS A 110 9.71 27.70 -12.59
N THR A 111 10.69 28.16 -11.82
CA THR A 111 11.52 29.34 -12.16
C THR A 111 12.97 28.96 -12.48
N ILE A 112 13.26 27.66 -12.63
CA ILE A 112 14.61 27.17 -12.95
C ILE A 112 14.92 27.50 -14.40
N SER A 113 16.09 28.09 -14.65
CA SER A 113 16.49 28.49 -16.00
C SER A 113 16.50 27.33 -16.98
N GLY A 114 15.82 27.49 -18.12
CA GLY A 114 15.67 26.47 -19.16
C GLY A 114 14.52 25.48 -18.92
N PHE A 115 13.86 25.56 -17.75
CA PHE A 115 12.74 24.70 -17.37
C PHE A 115 11.52 25.48 -16.89
N GLU A 116 11.47 26.78 -17.19
CA GLU A 116 10.44 27.68 -16.72
C GLU A 116 9.05 27.23 -17.18
N CYS A 117 8.10 27.23 -16.26
CA CYS A 117 6.70 27.02 -16.58
C CYS A 117 5.80 27.68 -15.55
N GLU A 118 4.60 28.07 -15.98
CA GLU A 118 3.55 28.49 -15.06
C GLU A 118 3.12 27.34 -14.13
N HIS A 119 2.16 27.65 -13.25
CA HIS A 119 1.50 26.65 -12.42
C HIS A 119 0.96 25.49 -13.26
N LEU A 120 1.07 24.28 -12.73
CA LEU A 120 0.67 23.07 -13.44
C LEU A 120 -0.53 22.42 -12.75
N ILE A 121 -1.37 21.72 -13.52
CA ILE A 121 -2.47 20.91 -13.02
C ILE A 121 -2.17 19.46 -13.35
N VAL A 122 -1.99 18.64 -12.32
CA VAL A 122 -1.96 17.18 -12.44
C VAL A 122 -3.38 16.66 -12.50
N ASP A 123 -3.67 15.83 -13.48
CA ASP A 123 -4.97 15.17 -13.65
C ASP A 123 -4.89 13.70 -13.22
N PHE A 124 -5.41 13.40 -12.03
CA PHE A 124 -5.48 12.05 -11.50
C PHE A 124 -6.61 11.21 -12.09
N LYS A 125 -7.50 11.76 -12.93
CA LYS A 125 -8.53 10.97 -13.62
C LYS A 125 -7.93 10.06 -14.68
N ARG A 126 -6.77 10.44 -15.22
CA ARG A 126 -6.05 9.70 -16.26
C ARG A 126 -4.75 9.18 -15.69
N ILE A 127 -4.59 7.87 -15.68
CA ILE A 127 -3.36 7.21 -15.25
C ILE A 127 -2.81 6.44 -16.45
N PHE A 128 -1.58 6.74 -16.81
CA PHE A 128 -0.84 5.99 -17.82
C PHE A 128 0.05 4.95 -17.17
N SER A 129 0.10 3.76 -17.77
CA SER A 129 1.02 2.69 -17.42
C SER A 129 2.06 2.58 -18.53
N ILE A 130 3.24 3.15 -18.31
CA ILE A 130 4.27 3.33 -19.34
C ILE A 130 5.36 2.29 -19.12
N ASN A 131 5.81 1.62 -20.19
CA ASN A 131 6.91 0.67 -20.08
C ASN A 131 8.19 1.35 -19.54
N TYR A 132 8.75 0.81 -18.46
CA TYR A 132 9.89 1.45 -17.77
C TYR A 132 11.14 1.54 -18.66
N LYS A 133 11.43 0.48 -19.43
CA LYS A 133 12.60 0.45 -20.32
C LYS A 133 12.48 1.53 -21.40
N PHE A 134 11.31 1.60 -22.04
CA PHE A 134 11.00 2.65 -23.01
C PHE A 134 11.20 4.05 -22.39
N LEU A 135 10.59 4.30 -21.22
CA LEU A 135 10.66 5.62 -20.60
C LEU A 135 12.10 6.00 -20.23
N LYS A 136 12.91 5.03 -19.78
CA LYS A 136 14.33 5.23 -19.45
C LYS A 136 15.16 5.63 -20.67
N GLU A 137 14.95 4.97 -21.80
CA GLU A 137 15.61 5.33 -23.07
C GLU A 137 15.15 6.71 -23.53
N PHE A 138 13.84 6.97 -23.48
CA PHE A 138 13.24 8.25 -23.87
C PHE A 138 13.79 9.44 -23.06
N VAL A 139 13.91 9.34 -21.73
CA VAL A 139 14.46 10.46 -20.92
C VAL A 139 15.94 10.68 -21.18
N LYS A 140 16.70 9.62 -21.47
CA LYS A 140 18.12 9.72 -21.78
C LYS A 140 18.35 10.49 -23.09
N GLU A 141 17.47 10.32 -24.07
CA GLU A 141 17.51 11.02 -25.36
C GLU A 141 16.99 12.46 -25.28
N ASN A 142 15.98 12.74 -24.45
CA ASN A 142 15.37 14.07 -24.34
C ASN A 142 16.09 15.04 -23.38
N GLY A 143 17.14 14.57 -22.69
CA GLY A 143 18.00 15.41 -21.88
C GLY A 143 17.50 15.61 -20.44
N ASN A 144 17.98 16.68 -19.82
CA ASN A 144 17.68 17.01 -18.44
C ASN A 144 16.18 17.30 -18.23
N ARG A 145 15.70 17.08 -17.02
CA ARG A 145 14.30 17.28 -16.64
C ARG A 145 14.19 17.91 -15.25
N VAL A 146 12.99 18.33 -14.88
CA VAL A 146 12.69 18.76 -13.52
C VAL A 146 11.98 17.65 -12.75
N ARG A 147 12.28 17.59 -11.47
CA ARG A 147 11.67 16.68 -10.49
C ARG A 147 11.12 17.50 -9.34
N LEU A 148 10.00 17.07 -8.77
CA LEU A 148 9.52 17.64 -7.51
C LEU A 148 10.51 17.33 -6.37
N SER A 149 10.86 18.33 -5.57
CA SER A 149 11.65 18.13 -4.36
C SER A 149 10.79 17.62 -3.21
N PRO A 150 11.35 16.98 -2.17
CA PRO A 150 10.67 16.83 -0.89
C PRO A 150 10.34 18.20 -0.27
N PRO A 151 9.21 18.35 0.47
CA PRO A 151 8.19 17.34 0.77
C PRO A 151 7.09 17.22 -0.31
N TYR A 152 7.25 17.90 -1.45
CA TYR A 152 6.20 18.05 -2.45
C TYR A 152 5.89 16.73 -3.19
N ARG A 153 6.86 15.80 -3.26
CA ARG A 153 6.66 14.43 -3.79
C ARG A 153 5.72 13.60 -2.90
N GLU A 154 5.97 13.64 -1.60
CA GLU A 154 5.20 12.92 -0.60
C GLU A 154 3.79 13.49 -0.53
N TRP A 155 3.68 14.81 -0.60
CA TRP A 155 2.39 15.50 -0.70
C TRP A 155 1.62 15.10 -1.97
N LEU A 156 2.27 15.07 -3.13
CA LEU A 156 1.64 14.62 -4.38
C LEU A 156 1.10 13.18 -4.26
N SER A 157 1.87 12.29 -3.62
CA SER A 157 1.46 10.90 -3.37
C SER A 157 0.21 10.81 -2.52
N GLN A 158 0.12 11.62 -1.47
CA GLN A 158 -1.06 11.69 -0.60
C GLN A 158 -2.28 12.19 -1.38
N MET A 159 -2.12 13.23 -2.20
CA MET A 159 -3.20 13.76 -3.02
C MET A 159 -3.70 12.75 -4.06
N PHE A 160 -2.78 11.99 -4.65
CA PHE A 160 -3.13 10.89 -5.56
C PHE A 160 -3.93 9.80 -4.85
N ALA A 161 -3.48 9.32 -3.69
CA ALA A 161 -4.20 8.32 -2.91
C ALA A 161 -5.61 8.81 -2.52
N ARG A 162 -5.74 10.04 -2.03
CA ARG A 162 -7.03 10.67 -1.69
C ARG A 162 -8.02 10.71 -2.86
N SER A 163 -7.52 10.76 -4.10
CA SER A 163 -8.38 10.80 -5.28
C SER A 163 -9.11 9.47 -5.56
N PHE A 164 -8.61 8.34 -5.03
CA PHE A 164 -9.21 7.01 -5.18
C PHE A 164 -9.75 6.42 -3.87
N MET A 165 -9.33 6.95 -2.72
CA MET A 165 -9.81 6.54 -1.40
C MET A 165 -11.22 7.08 -1.12
N ARG A 166 -12.22 6.54 -1.81
CA ARG A 166 -13.63 6.61 -1.42
C ARG A 166 -14.13 5.18 -1.27
N VAL A 167 -14.03 4.66 -0.04
CA VAL A 167 -14.51 3.33 0.28
C VAL A 167 -15.88 3.50 0.92
N GLY A 168 -16.93 3.05 0.23
CA GLY A 168 -18.12 2.62 0.97
C GLY A 168 -17.66 1.45 1.83
N LEU A 169 -17.82 1.53 3.15
CA LEU A 169 -17.39 0.46 4.04
C LEU A 169 -18.05 -0.84 3.56
N PRO A 170 -17.27 -1.88 3.17
CA PRO A 170 -17.87 -3.16 2.85
C PRO A 170 -18.61 -3.67 4.09
N ASN A 171 -19.71 -4.42 3.88
CA ASN A 171 -20.24 -5.23 4.97
C ASN A 171 -19.08 -6.11 5.47
N ASN A 172 -18.91 -6.18 6.80
CA ASN A 172 -17.86 -7.00 7.39
C ASN A 172 -17.95 -8.43 6.84
N ILE A 173 -16.79 -8.99 6.52
CA ILE A 173 -16.68 -10.42 6.24
C ILE A 173 -17.17 -11.14 7.50
N THR A 174 -18.09 -12.09 7.35
CA THR A 174 -18.56 -12.91 8.46
C THR A 174 -17.35 -13.54 9.13
N PRO A 175 -17.20 -13.47 10.48
CA PRO A 175 -16.11 -14.14 11.17
C PRO A 175 -16.05 -15.61 10.75
N PHE A 176 -14.85 -16.12 10.54
CA PHE A 176 -14.65 -17.56 10.37
C PHE A 176 -14.94 -18.23 11.72
N GLU A 177 -15.75 -19.28 11.72
CA GLU A 177 -15.90 -20.12 12.91
C GLU A 177 -14.66 -21.01 13.01
N ASP A 178 -13.71 -20.65 13.86
CA ASP A 178 -12.62 -21.55 14.21
C ASP A 178 -13.19 -22.69 15.08
N GLU A 179 -13.02 -23.94 14.64
CA GLU A 179 -13.51 -25.14 15.36
C GLU A 179 -12.95 -25.25 16.80
N ASN A 180 -11.82 -24.58 17.08
CA ASN A 180 -11.22 -24.50 18.41
C ASN A 180 -11.86 -23.43 19.30
N ASP A 181 -12.17 -22.24 18.76
CA ASP A 181 -12.89 -21.18 19.48
C ASP A 181 -14.23 -21.71 20.00
N THR A 182 -14.92 -22.49 19.17
CA THR A 182 -16.24 -23.01 19.49
C THR A 182 -16.22 -23.95 20.71
N LYS A 183 -15.14 -24.70 20.95
CA LYS A 183 -15.03 -25.64 22.09
C LYS A 183 -14.77 -24.93 23.42
N ILE A 184 -13.99 -23.87 23.42
CA ILE A 184 -13.66 -23.12 24.62
C ILE A 184 -14.84 -22.21 25.00
N THR A 185 -15.42 -21.50 24.04
CA THR A 185 -16.59 -20.66 24.28
C THR A 185 -17.81 -21.50 24.72
N SER A 186 -18.00 -22.71 24.16
CA SER A 186 -19.06 -23.63 24.64
C SER A 186 -18.77 -24.16 26.05
N PHE A 187 -17.53 -24.53 26.37
CA PHE A 187 -17.14 -24.94 27.72
C PHE A 187 -17.45 -23.84 28.77
N PHE A 188 -17.19 -22.57 28.46
CA PHE A 188 -17.49 -21.46 29.35
C PHE A 188 -18.99 -21.21 29.53
N LYS A 189 -19.78 -21.30 28.45
CA LYS A 189 -21.24 -21.22 28.52
C LYS A 189 -21.81 -22.32 29.42
N ASP A 190 -21.30 -23.56 29.29
CA ASP A 190 -21.72 -24.69 30.12
C ASP A 190 -21.37 -24.53 31.61
N LYS A 191 -20.38 -23.68 31.93
CA LYS A 191 -20.00 -23.31 33.30
C LYS A 191 -20.67 -22.02 33.81
N GLY A 192 -21.58 -21.45 33.04
CA GLY A 192 -22.38 -20.27 33.42
C GLY A 192 -21.74 -18.91 33.12
N ALA A 193 -20.65 -18.87 32.36
CA ALA A 193 -20.08 -17.61 31.88
C ALA A 193 -20.75 -17.20 30.56
N GLU A 194 -21.52 -16.11 30.58
CA GLU A 194 -22.26 -15.64 29.40
C GLU A 194 -21.34 -15.07 28.30
N LYS A 195 -20.19 -14.48 28.67
CA LYS A 195 -19.17 -13.93 27.78
C LYS A 195 -17.78 -14.07 28.40
N VAL A 196 -16.78 -14.40 27.58
CA VAL A 196 -15.35 -14.29 27.88
C VAL A 196 -14.77 -13.26 26.92
N ASN A 197 -13.84 -12.42 27.38
CA ASN A 197 -13.18 -11.46 26.49
C ASN A 197 -11.94 -12.09 25.84
N ALA A 198 -11.51 -11.54 24.70
CA ALA A 198 -10.39 -12.08 23.92
C ALA A 198 -9.10 -12.25 24.75
N ASP A 199 -8.79 -11.29 25.62
CA ASP A 199 -7.60 -11.36 26.48
C ASP A 199 -7.63 -12.55 27.45
N ALA A 200 -8.81 -12.88 27.99
CA ALA A 200 -8.95 -14.05 28.86
C ALA A 200 -8.93 -15.36 28.06
N GLU A 201 -9.53 -15.38 26.86
CA GLU A 201 -9.44 -16.53 25.94
C GLU A 201 -7.98 -16.83 25.58
N GLU A 202 -7.21 -15.82 25.17
CA GLU A 202 -5.78 -15.95 24.85
C GLU A 202 -4.95 -16.45 26.05
N ALA A 203 -5.23 -15.94 27.25
CA ALA A 203 -4.54 -16.37 28.47
C ALA A 203 -4.85 -17.84 28.83
N LEU A 204 -6.09 -18.27 28.61
CA LEU A 204 -6.54 -19.65 28.85
C LEU A 204 -5.96 -20.61 27.82
N ASP A 205 -5.94 -20.24 26.54
CA ASP A 205 -5.30 -21.02 25.48
C ASP A 205 -3.82 -21.26 25.77
N LEU A 206 -3.11 -20.20 26.18
CA LEU A 206 -1.71 -20.31 26.56
C LEU A 206 -1.51 -21.23 27.78
N PHE A 207 -2.43 -21.19 28.74
CA PHE A 207 -2.40 -22.07 29.92
C PHE A 207 -2.67 -23.53 29.55
N ILE A 208 -3.70 -23.81 28.75
CA ILE A 208 -4.05 -25.15 28.27
C ILE A 208 -2.90 -25.75 27.46
N GLY A 209 -2.28 -24.95 26.59
CA GLY A 209 -1.10 -25.37 25.82
C GLY A 209 0.05 -25.79 26.73
N LYS A 210 0.38 -24.98 27.74
CA LYS A 210 1.44 -25.30 28.72
C LYS A 210 1.13 -26.56 29.53
N LEU A 211 -0.13 -26.72 29.95
CA LEU A 211 -0.56 -27.90 30.70
C LEU A 211 -0.46 -29.16 29.84
N THR A 212 -0.89 -29.08 28.58
CA THR A 212 -0.84 -30.18 27.61
C THR A 212 0.60 -30.60 27.33
N ASP A 213 1.50 -29.63 27.16
CA ASP A 213 2.94 -29.88 26.97
C ASP A 213 3.56 -30.59 28.19
N ALA A 214 3.23 -30.14 29.40
CA ALA A 214 3.71 -30.76 30.63
C ALA A 214 3.21 -32.22 30.75
N LEU A 215 1.92 -32.43 30.49
CA LEU A 215 1.30 -33.75 30.51
C LEU A 215 1.92 -34.69 29.47
N LEU A 216 2.16 -34.21 28.24
CA LEU A 216 2.78 -34.99 27.18
C LEU A 216 4.23 -35.35 27.50
N LYS A 217 5.03 -34.42 28.02
CA LYS A 217 6.41 -34.70 28.44
C LYS A 217 6.47 -35.83 29.46
N LYS A 218 5.61 -35.77 30.48
CA LYS A 218 5.54 -36.80 31.53
C LYS A 218 5.02 -38.14 30.99
N SER A 219 4.05 -38.10 30.07
CA SER A 219 3.52 -39.29 29.41
C SER A 219 4.60 -39.97 28.56
N ILE A 220 5.47 -39.19 27.91
CA ILE A 220 6.62 -39.70 27.16
C ILE A 220 7.63 -40.39 28.11
N GLU A 221 7.85 -39.87 29.31
CA GLU A 221 8.74 -40.50 30.30
C GLU A 221 8.21 -41.87 30.75
N PHE A 222 6.92 -41.99 31.06
CA PHE A 222 6.31 -43.28 31.42
C PHE A 222 6.33 -44.27 30.26
N MET A 223 6.03 -43.80 29.05
CA MET A 223 6.11 -44.60 27.83
C MET A 223 7.53 -45.14 27.61
N LYS A 224 8.55 -44.30 27.79
CA LYS A 224 9.96 -44.71 27.69
C LYS A 224 10.39 -45.68 28.78
N LYS A 225 9.89 -45.53 30.02
CA LYS A 225 10.16 -46.48 31.13
C LYS A 225 9.65 -47.90 30.82
N GLU A 226 8.62 -48.01 29.99
CA GLU A 226 8.09 -49.30 29.53
C GLU A 226 8.66 -49.76 28.18
N SER A 227 9.71 -49.07 27.66
CA SER A 227 10.36 -49.38 26.38
C SER A 227 9.39 -49.41 25.19
N ARG A 228 8.30 -48.65 25.26
CA ARG A 228 7.35 -48.48 24.16
C ARG A 228 7.77 -47.30 23.28
N ASN A 229 7.11 -47.13 22.14
CA ASN A 229 7.29 -45.97 21.24
C ASN A 229 5.96 -45.27 20.91
N ILE A 230 4.87 -45.67 21.57
CA ILE A 230 3.52 -45.11 21.42
C ILE A 230 3.00 -44.80 22.82
N ILE A 231 2.47 -43.60 22.99
CA ILE A 231 1.78 -43.18 24.22
C ILE A 231 0.41 -43.86 24.26
N CYS A 232 0.12 -44.56 25.35
CA CYS A 232 -1.18 -45.18 25.60
C CYS A 232 -1.92 -44.43 26.72
N LYS A 233 -3.22 -44.70 26.84
CA LYS A 233 -4.06 -44.13 27.91
C LYS A 233 -3.48 -44.34 29.31
N SER A 234 -2.81 -45.47 29.56
CA SER A 234 -2.13 -45.76 30.81
C SER A 234 -1.02 -44.76 31.14
N ASP A 235 -0.25 -44.29 30.13
CA ASP A 235 0.83 -43.32 30.33
C ASP A 235 0.29 -41.95 30.70
N VAL A 236 -0.80 -41.55 30.05
CA VAL A 236 -1.51 -40.29 30.34
C VAL A 236 -2.10 -40.33 31.75
N ASN A 237 -2.77 -41.41 32.14
CA ASN A 237 -3.34 -41.55 33.48
C ASN A 237 -2.26 -41.53 34.57
N LYS A 238 -1.12 -42.22 34.37
CA LYS A 238 0.02 -42.18 35.30
C LYS A 238 0.59 -40.76 35.41
N SER A 239 0.62 -40.03 34.30
CA SER A 239 1.07 -38.63 34.28
C SER A 239 0.14 -37.71 35.05
N ILE A 240 -1.17 -37.86 34.89
CA ILE A 240 -2.18 -37.09 35.65
C ILE A 240 -2.01 -37.33 37.15
N GLU A 241 -1.96 -38.60 37.59
CA GLU A 241 -1.80 -38.93 39.01
C GLU A 241 -0.48 -38.40 39.58
N SER A 242 0.61 -38.55 38.83
CA SER A 242 1.92 -38.03 39.23
C SER A 242 1.97 -36.49 39.27
N MET A 243 1.22 -35.80 38.42
CA MET A 243 1.11 -34.32 38.47
C MET A 243 0.26 -33.86 39.66
N LYS A 244 -0.78 -34.61 40.05
CA LYS A 244 -1.56 -34.34 41.27
C LYS A 244 -0.71 -34.46 42.54
N GLU A 245 0.14 -35.49 42.61
CA GLU A 245 1.08 -35.69 43.72
C GLU A 245 2.09 -34.53 43.85
N GLU A 246 2.45 -33.88 42.74
CA GLU A 246 3.31 -32.69 42.69
C GLU A 246 2.56 -31.39 42.99
N GLY A 247 1.29 -31.47 43.38
CA GLY A 247 0.46 -30.31 43.73
C GLY A 247 -0.13 -29.55 42.53
N ILE A 248 -0.01 -30.10 41.31
CA ILE A 248 -0.69 -29.55 40.13
C ILE A 248 -2.12 -30.10 40.12
N ASN A 249 -3.07 -29.29 40.57
CA ASN A 249 -4.47 -29.69 40.66
C ASN A 249 -5.14 -29.61 39.28
N ILE A 250 -5.06 -30.71 38.52
CA ILE A 250 -5.77 -30.89 37.26
C ILE A 250 -7.14 -31.47 37.60
N LEU A 251 -8.15 -30.60 37.69
CA LEU A 251 -9.57 -30.99 37.83
C LEU A 251 -10.14 -31.46 36.49
#